data_AF-A0A2B4RSS6-F1
#
_entry.id   AF-A0A2B4RSS6-F1
#
_cell.length_a   1.000
_cell.length_b   1.000
_cell.length_c   1.000
_cell.angle_alpha   90.00
_cell.angle_beta   90.00
_cell.angle_gamma   90.00
#
_symmetry.space_group_name_H-M   'P 1'
#
loop_
_entity.id
_entity.type
_entity.pdbx_description
1 polymer ?
#
loop_
_entity_poly.entity_id
_entity_poly.type
_entity_poly.pdbx_seq_one_letter_code
_entity_poly.pdbx_strand_id
1 'polypeptide(L)'
;MLELWPLSVFYRVYFGTMKFKERFGFCVCIVLLVIPFIWLRMRVADKKHPLSFTVSNQNSRFLTDETDYNGIDHSHVNIQQSEEGTNHLKTNRVSKDVDRSLEKRSVHTDTNNGERVGEKKVERNIGKNNDIDYELDDPWSIWESMVKSRQITSPDDADGVNMILEAMMYKPIVAAGVGYRGTQLKATLTLEGRQKVVFKPMRYPRDFIVEGTPYAGFDRHNGEIAAFHLDRILGFYRAPPVVGRKINLEDEIEPIGHKRLMDTFFKKDGNTCFYGQCYFCKKENAACANGTMMEGSVTLWLPEGWTLGKWAHPWIRTYRDTRKALWETDDNFCKSKVLNRSPYDFGPRLLDLLDTALFDFLIGNADRHHYETLKDEGDTGMPLHLDNAKSFGNPFRDEMSILAPIYQCCRLRLSTWNRFQSIARGKTPLSELLRKATENDPVSPVLSDPHFKAIDRRLKIIINTVNKCIRDYGEKGVLIIEDMV
;
A
#
# COMPACT_ATOMS: atom_id res chain seq x y z
N MET A 1 -44.34 19.19 4.35
CA MET A 1 -44.48 20.67 4.40
C MET A 1 -43.20 21.18 5.05
N LEU A 2 -42.29 21.77 4.27
CA LEU A 2 -40.95 22.17 4.73
C LEU A 2 -40.93 23.67 5.01
N GLU A 3 -40.39 24.08 6.16
CA GLU A 3 -40.36 25.49 6.55
C GLU A 3 -39.22 26.25 5.86
N LEU A 4 -39.55 26.98 4.80
CA LEU A 4 -38.64 27.87 4.07
C LEU A 4 -38.31 29.17 4.84
N TRP A 5 -38.21 29.10 6.17
CA TRP A 5 -38.04 30.25 7.05
C TRP A 5 -36.78 31.08 6.76
N PRO A 6 -35.57 30.49 6.60
CA PRO A 6 -34.34 31.27 6.36
C PRO A 6 -34.36 32.12 5.09
N LEU A 7 -34.93 31.56 4.00
CA LEU A 7 -35.05 32.24 2.71
C LEU A 7 -36.06 33.41 2.77
N SER A 8 -37.13 33.27 3.56
CA SER A 8 -38.15 34.31 3.70
C SER A 8 -37.60 35.60 4.34
N VAL A 9 -36.67 35.48 5.29
CA VAL A 9 -36.02 36.61 5.97
C VAL A 9 -35.05 37.31 5.03
N PHE A 10 -34.17 36.56 4.36
CA PHE A 10 -33.23 37.10 3.38
C PHE A 10 -33.93 37.88 2.25
N TYR A 11 -35.03 37.33 1.72
CA TYR A 11 -35.81 37.99 0.67
C TYR A 11 -36.48 39.29 1.15
N ARG A 12 -37.04 39.30 2.38
CA ARG A 12 -37.66 40.50 2.95
C ARG A 12 -36.65 41.61 3.26
N VAL A 13 -35.47 41.26 3.81
CA VAL A 13 -34.46 42.24 4.24
C VAL A 13 -33.72 42.86 3.05
N TYR A 14 -33.29 42.07 2.06
CA TYR A 14 -32.51 42.58 0.93
C TYR A 14 -33.35 42.94 -0.29
N PHE A 15 -34.23 42.06 -0.77
CA PHE A 15 -34.98 42.32 -2.00
C PHE A 15 -36.16 43.27 -1.77
N GLY A 16 -36.76 43.28 -0.58
CA GLY A 16 -37.96 44.07 -0.26
C GLY A 16 -37.88 45.55 -0.64
N THR A 17 -36.73 46.19 -0.43
CA THR A 17 -36.49 47.62 -0.67
C THR A 17 -35.95 47.95 -2.07
N MET A 18 -35.32 46.99 -2.76
CA MET A 18 -34.72 47.21 -4.09
C MET A 18 -35.77 47.46 -5.16
N LYS A 19 -35.55 48.46 -6.02
CA LYS A 19 -36.37 48.76 -7.19
C LYS A 19 -36.21 47.68 -8.25
N PHE A 20 -37.21 47.52 -9.13
CA PHE A 20 -37.23 46.47 -10.16
C PHE A 20 -35.96 46.41 -11.02
N LYS A 21 -35.41 47.56 -11.43
CA LYS A 21 -34.15 47.64 -12.20
C LYS A 21 -32.94 47.12 -11.44
N GLU A 22 -32.88 47.35 -10.13
CA GLU A 22 -31.77 46.91 -9.26
C GLU A 22 -31.84 45.39 -9.03
N ARG A 23 -33.06 44.85 -8.80
CA ARG A 23 -33.28 43.39 -8.73
C ARG A 23 -32.92 42.69 -10.04
N PHE A 24 -33.33 43.26 -11.17
CA PHE A 24 -32.98 42.74 -12.50
C PHE A 24 -31.46 42.74 -12.73
N GLY A 25 -30.78 43.85 -12.40
CA GLY A 25 -29.32 43.93 -12.47
C GLY A 25 -28.61 42.88 -11.60
N PHE A 26 -29.06 42.69 -10.36
CA PHE A 26 -28.50 41.67 -9.45
C PHE A 26 -28.68 40.23 -9.99
N CYS A 27 -29.88 39.89 -10.48
CA CYS A 27 -30.12 38.59 -11.11
C CYS A 27 -29.28 38.39 -12.37
N VAL A 28 -29.12 39.41 -13.22
CA VAL A 28 -28.25 39.38 -14.39
C VAL A 28 -26.78 39.19 -13.99
N CYS A 29 -26.29 39.85 -12.94
CA CYS A 29 -24.94 39.63 -12.42
C CYS A 29 -24.72 38.20 -11.92
N ILE A 30 -25.69 37.59 -11.22
CA ILE A 30 -25.60 36.17 -10.84
C ILE A 30 -25.57 35.26 -12.08
N VAL A 31 -26.44 35.52 -13.06
CA VAL A 31 -26.50 34.73 -14.30
C VAL A 31 -25.24 34.88 -15.17
N LEU A 32 -24.56 36.03 -15.14
CA LEU A 32 -23.37 36.29 -15.95
C LEU A 32 -22.04 36.00 -15.23
N LEU A 33 -22.00 35.96 -13.90
CA LEU A 33 -20.77 35.71 -13.13
C LEU A 33 -20.78 34.32 -12.46
N VAL A 34 -21.89 33.93 -11.84
CA VAL A 34 -21.96 32.70 -11.03
C VAL A 34 -22.26 31.49 -11.90
N ILE A 35 -23.19 31.58 -12.86
CA ILE A 35 -23.53 30.43 -13.72
C ILE A 35 -22.33 30.01 -14.61
N PRO A 36 -21.57 30.90 -15.27
CA PRO A 36 -20.37 30.49 -16.00
C PRO A 36 -19.29 29.89 -15.10
N PHE A 37 -19.17 30.35 -13.86
CA PHE A 37 -18.21 29.80 -12.88
C PHE A 37 -18.62 28.39 -12.41
N ILE A 38 -19.91 28.18 -12.12
CA ILE A 38 -20.48 26.85 -11.81
C ILE A 38 -20.34 25.91 -13.00
N TRP A 39 -20.68 26.36 -14.22
CA TRP A 39 -20.58 25.56 -15.45
C TRP A 39 -19.13 25.22 -15.80
N LEU A 40 -18.18 26.13 -15.55
CA LEU A 40 -16.76 25.84 -15.66
C LEU A 40 -16.32 24.80 -14.62
N ARG A 41 -16.76 24.92 -13.36
CA ARG A 41 -16.46 23.95 -12.30
C ARG A 41 -17.04 22.56 -12.59
N MET A 42 -18.25 22.49 -13.16
CA MET A 42 -18.85 21.25 -13.66
C MET A 42 -18.04 20.65 -14.81
N ARG A 43 -17.69 21.44 -15.83
CA ARG A 43 -16.84 20.98 -16.95
C ARG A 43 -15.43 20.52 -16.54
N VAL A 44 -14.93 20.98 -15.39
CA VAL A 44 -13.68 20.49 -14.78
C VAL A 44 -13.92 19.15 -14.06
N ALA A 45 -15.06 18.97 -13.40
CA ALA A 45 -15.46 17.68 -12.82
C ALA A 45 -15.70 16.61 -13.91
N ASP A 46 -16.31 16.98 -15.04
CA ASP A 46 -16.53 16.12 -16.22
C ASP A 46 -15.22 15.65 -16.90
N LYS A 47 -14.05 16.11 -16.42
CA LYS A 47 -12.72 15.73 -16.90
C LYS A 47 -11.75 15.34 -15.78
N LYS A 48 -12.23 14.63 -14.77
CA LYS A 48 -11.35 13.84 -13.88
C LYS A 48 -10.63 12.76 -14.70
N HIS A 49 -9.39 13.04 -15.11
CA HIS A 49 -8.48 12.01 -15.61
C HIS A 49 -8.08 11.10 -14.43
N PRO A 50 -8.10 9.77 -14.59
CA PRO A 50 -7.81 8.86 -13.50
C PRO A 50 -6.34 8.98 -13.05
N LEU A 51 -6.14 9.06 -11.73
CA LEU A 51 -4.83 9.10 -11.07
C LEU A 51 -4.25 7.67 -10.94
N SER A 52 -5.15 6.71 -10.74
CA SER A 52 -4.91 5.28 -10.78
C SER A 52 -4.97 4.79 -12.24
N PHE A 53 -3.83 4.35 -12.79
CA PHE A 53 -3.78 3.77 -14.14
C PHE A 53 -4.02 2.26 -14.11
N THR A 54 -5.16 1.83 -14.65
CA THR A 54 -5.48 0.42 -14.87
C THR A 54 -5.01 -0.03 -16.26
N VAL A 55 -4.19 -1.08 -16.32
CA VAL A 55 -3.78 -1.69 -17.60
C VAL A 55 -5.01 -2.36 -18.23
N SER A 56 -5.60 -1.74 -19.26
CA SER A 56 -6.78 -2.27 -19.95
C SER A 56 -6.48 -3.65 -20.56
N ASN A 57 -7.05 -4.69 -19.97
CA ASN A 57 -6.51 -6.03 -20.06
C ASN A 57 -7.15 -6.83 -21.22
N GLN A 58 -7.05 -6.31 -22.45
CA GLN A 58 -7.69 -6.91 -23.64
C GLN A 58 -7.23 -8.34 -23.98
N ASN A 59 -6.21 -8.86 -23.28
CA ASN A 59 -5.71 -10.24 -23.42
C ASN A 59 -6.03 -11.15 -22.21
N SER A 60 -6.73 -10.70 -21.15
CA SER A 60 -6.94 -11.49 -19.92
C SER A 60 -8.15 -12.42 -19.91
N ARG A 61 -8.69 -12.82 -21.08
CA ARG A 61 -9.70 -13.89 -21.20
C ARG A 61 -9.12 -15.30 -20.95
N PHE A 62 -8.18 -15.39 -20.02
CA PHE A 62 -7.41 -16.57 -19.61
C PHE A 62 -6.89 -16.45 -18.15
N LEU A 63 -7.43 -15.52 -17.36
CA LEU A 63 -7.03 -15.25 -15.96
C LEU A 63 -8.20 -15.16 -14.98
N THR A 64 -9.38 -15.64 -15.38
CA THR A 64 -10.49 -15.98 -14.49
C THR A 64 -10.88 -17.42 -14.81
N ASP A 65 -10.29 -18.36 -14.09
CA ASP A 65 -10.75 -19.75 -14.11
C ASP A 65 -11.94 -19.84 -13.14
N GLU A 66 -13.10 -20.26 -13.62
CA GLU A 66 -14.37 -20.18 -12.87
C GLU A 66 -14.49 -21.36 -11.88
N THR A 67 -13.71 -21.33 -10.81
CA THR A 67 -13.93 -22.22 -9.65
C THR A 67 -15.06 -21.68 -8.78
N ASP A 68 -16.30 -22.09 -9.10
CA ASP A 68 -17.47 -21.84 -8.27
C ASP A 68 -17.31 -22.47 -6.87
N TYR A 69 -17.18 -21.61 -5.86
CA TYR A 69 -17.01 -22.01 -4.46
C TYR A 69 -18.33 -22.19 -3.68
N ASN A 70 -19.49 -21.99 -4.31
CA ASN A 70 -20.81 -22.07 -3.64
C ASN A 70 -21.52 -23.42 -3.84
N GLY A 71 -20.75 -24.52 -3.93
CA GLY A 71 -21.25 -25.82 -4.42
C GLY A 71 -20.87 -27.07 -3.61
N ILE A 72 -20.53 -26.97 -2.32
CA ILE A 72 -20.26 -28.16 -1.47
C ILE A 72 -21.17 -28.18 -0.23
N ASP A 73 -21.98 -29.24 -0.14
CA ASP A 73 -22.98 -29.46 0.92
C ASP A 73 -22.35 -29.97 2.23
N HIS A 74 -22.90 -29.55 3.38
CA HIS A 74 -22.43 -29.92 4.72
C HIS A 74 -22.96 -31.29 5.17
N SER A 75 -22.63 -32.35 4.44
CA SER A 75 -22.95 -33.72 4.84
C SER A 75 -22.04 -34.20 5.97
N HIS A 76 -22.57 -34.30 7.19
CA HIS A 76 -21.87 -34.90 8.34
C HIS A 76 -21.58 -36.39 8.11
N VAL A 77 -20.32 -36.82 8.29
CA VAL A 77 -19.95 -38.23 8.40
C VAL A 77 -19.20 -38.46 9.71
N ASN A 78 -19.83 -39.16 10.66
CA ASN A 78 -19.14 -39.71 11.81
C ASN A 78 -18.26 -40.89 11.37
N ILE A 79 -17.03 -40.96 11.87
CA ILE A 79 -16.21 -42.19 11.81
C ILE A 79 -15.91 -42.62 13.24
N GLN A 80 -16.38 -43.82 13.60
CA GLN A 80 -16.15 -44.44 14.90
C GLN A 80 -14.79 -45.15 14.96
N GLN A 81 -14.38 -45.52 16.17
CA GLN A 81 -13.15 -46.26 16.44
C GLN A 81 -13.17 -47.69 15.88
N SER A 82 -11.97 -48.21 15.58
CA SER A 82 -11.64 -49.64 15.75
C SER A 82 -10.20 -49.76 16.24
N GLU A 83 -9.98 -50.51 17.32
CA GLU A 83 -8.65 -50.75 17.91
C GLU A 83 -8.02 -52.03 17.35
N GLU A 84 -6.70 -52.07 17.22
CA GLU A 84 -5.81 -53.25 17.44
C GLU A 84 -4.35 -52.86 17.06
N GLY A 85 -3.29 -53.20 17.80
CA GLY A 85 -3.25 -53.76 19.16
C GLY A 85 -1.82 -54.13 19.62
N THR A 86 -1.47 -53.84 20.88
CA THR A 86 -0.28 -54.33 21.63
C THR A 86 1.11 -53.81 21.16
N ASN A 87 2.21 -53.80 21.95
CA ASN A 87 2.46 -54.49 23.23
C ASN A 87 3.58 -53.84 24.11
N HIS A 88 3.45 -53.93 25.45
CA HIS A 88 4.52 -53.91 26.49
C HIS A 88 5.39 -52.62 26.68
N LEU A 89 6.03 -52.31 27.84
CA LEU A 89 6.28 -53.02 29.11
C LEU A 89 6.54 -52.06 30.33
N LYS A 90 6.15 -52.44 31.57
CA LYS A 90 6.67 -52.04 32.94
C LYS A 90 6.84 -50.54 33.31
N THR A 91 6.17 -49.91 34.29
CA THR A 91 5.85 -50.13 35.75
C THR A 91 6.84 -49.53 36.78
N ASN A 92 6.36 -48.55 37.57
CA ASN A 92 6.51 -48.36 39.05
C ASN A 92 5.76 -47.06 39.44
N ARG A 93 4.87 -46.96 40.45
CA ARG A 93 5.03 -47.08 41.94
C ARG A 93 5.99 -46.01 42.50
N VAL A 94 5.68 -45.23 43.54
CA VAL A 94 4.82 -45.42 44.74
C VAL A 94 3.99 -44.15 45.10
N SER A 95 2.90 -44.31 45.87
CA SER A 95 1.95 -43.28 46.35
C SER A 95 2.39 -42.47 47.59
N LYS A 96 1.59 -41.44 47.96
CA LYS A 96 1.11 -41.01 49.32
C LYS A 96 0.86 -39.47 49.34
N ASP A 97 -0.12 -38.87 50.04
CA ASP A 97 -1.32 -39.34 50.79
C ASP A 97 -2.26 -38.11 51.08
N VAL A 98 -3.60 -38.31 51.17
CA VAL A 98 -4.57 -37.70 52.17
C VAL A 98 -4.73 -36.13 52.23
N ASP A 99 -5.88 -35.43 52.32
CA ASP A 99 -7.34 -35.66 52.54
C ASP A 99 -8.14 -34.35 52.21
N ARG A 100 -9.48 -34.11 52.34
CA ARG A 100 -10.74 -34.91 52.13
C ARG A 100 -12.03 -34.08 52.41
N SER A 101 -12.74 -33.61 51.39
CA SER A 101 -14.19 -33.26 51.42
C SER A 101 -14.75 -33.17 49.98
N LEU A 102 -15.84 -33.83 49.54
CA LEU A 102 -17.24 -33.97 50.01
C LEU A 102 -18.10 -32.72 49.67
N GLU A 103 -19.25 -32.74 48.98
CA GLU A 103 -20.12 -33.79 48.36
C GLU A 103 -20.87 -33.20 47.12
N LYS A 104 -21.16 -33.93 46.01
CA LYS A 104 -22.34 -34.82 45.72
C LYS A 104 -23.72 -34.15 45.92
N ARG A 105 -24.54 -33.99 44.86
CA ARG A 105 -25.58 -34.91 44.29
C ARG A 105 -26.87 -35.03 45.17
N SER A 106 -28.11 -35.21 44.66
CA SER A 106 -28.65 -35.19 43.28
C SER A 106 -30.18 -35.43 43.23
N VAL A 107 -30.87 -34.85 42.22
CA VAL A 107 -32.01 -35.43 41.42
C VAL A 107 -33.32 -35.86 42.11
N HIS A 108 -34.45 -35.30 41.64
CA HIS A 108 -35.62 -35.91 40.94
C HIS A 108 -36.38 -34.72 40.29
N THR A 109 -36.91 -34.66 39.06
CA THR A 109 -37.72 -35.56 38.19
C THR A 109 -39.17 -35.74 38.72
N ASP A 110 -40.25 -35.66 37.93
CA ASP A 110 -40.42 -35.86 36.47
C ASP A 110 -41.59 -35.08 35.80
N THR A 111 -41.46 -34.79 34.48
CA THR A 111 -42.54 -34.59 33.44
C THR A 111 -43.59 -33.44 33.63
N ASN A 112 -44.22 -32.84 32.60
CA ASN A 112 -44.66 -33.40 31.32
C ASN A 112 -44.90 -32.35 30.17
N ASN A 113 -44.96 -32.87 28.93
CA ASN A 113 -45.12 -32.29 27.58
C ASN A 113 -45.94 -30.99 27.32
N GLY A 114 -45.64 -30.31 26.19
CA GLY A 114 -46.56 -29.30 25.61
C GLY A 114 -46.11 -28.43 24.41
N GLU A 115 -45.55 -28.99 23.32
CA GLU A 115 -45.25 -28.19 22.10
C GLU A 115 -46.53 -27.72 21.35
N ARG A 116 -46.45 -26.55 20.70
CA ARG A 116 -47.42 -26.11 19.67
C ARG A 116 -46.75 -25.34 18.53
N VAL A 117 -46.86 -25.88 17.32
CA VAL A 117 -46.62 -25.18 16.05
C VAL A 117 -47.77 -24.20 15.78
N GLY A 118 -47.48 -23.08 15.12
CA GLY A 118 -48.51 -22.11 14.69
C GLY A 118 -48.03 -21.20 13.57
N GLU A 119 -48.54 -21.41 12.35
CA GLU A 119 -48.28 -20.58 11.18
C GLU A 119 -48.86 -19.16 11.33
N LYS A 120 -48.15 -18.12 10.84
CA LYS A 120 -48.78 -16.85 10.45
C LYS A 120 -48.15 -16.21 9.21
N LYS A 121 -48.95 -16.20 8.13
CA LYS A 121 -49.04 -15.20 7.05
C LYS A 121 -47.77 -14.43 6.62
N VAL A 122 -47.39 -14.64 5.36
CA VAL A 122 -46.73 -13.61 4.54
C VAL A 122 -47.78 -12.60 4.07
N GLU A 123 -47.65 -11.33 4.47
CA GLU A 123 -48.38 -10.21 3.85
C GLU A 123 -47.39 -9.28 3.13
N ARG A 124 -47.63 -9.06 1.83
CA ARG A 124 -46.76 -8.22 0.98
C ARG A 124 -47.11 -6.75 1.18
N ASN A 125 -46.25 -5.98 1.84
CA ASN A 125 -46.29 -4.53 1.76
C ASN A 125 -45.43 -4.05 0.58
N ILE A 126 -46.10 -3.48 -0.42
CA ILE A 126 -45.47 -2.90 -1.61
C ILE A 126 -45.16 -1.42 -1.34
N GLY A 127 -43.97 -0.97 -1.72
CA GLY A 127 -43.71 0.44 -1.99
C GLY A 127 -43.58 1.37 -0.79
N LYS A 128 -42.36 1.51 -0.28
CA LYS A 128 -41.84 2.82 0.11
C LYS A 128 -40.55 3.06 -0.66
N ASN A 129 -40.30 4.31 -1.04
CA ASN A 129 -39.04 4.68 -1.66
C ASN A 129 -37.92 4.47 -0.65
N ASN A 130 -36.99 3.59 -0.98
CA ASN A 130 -35.64 3.72 -0.43
C ASN A 130 -34.97 4.82 -1.25
N ASP A 131 -35.15 6.07 -0.81
CA ASP A 131 -34.16 7.11 -1.10
C ASP A 131 -32.90 6.67 -0.33
N ILE A 132 -32.09 5.83 -0.97
CA ILE A 132 -30.78 5.45 -0.47
C ILE A 132 -29.94 6.70 -0.56
N ASP A 133 -29.75 7.36 0.58
CA ASP A 133 -28.79 8.45 0.70
C ASP A 133 -27.42 7.89 0.29
N TYR A 134 -26.83 8.47 -0.75
CA TYR A 134 -25.49 8.09 -1.19
C TYR A 134 -24.52 8.66 -0.16
N GLU A 135 -24.31 7.90 0.92
CA GLU A 135 -23.27 8.16 1.90
C GLU A 135 -21.96 8.36 1.14
N LEU A 136 -21.43 9.57 1.21
CA LEU A 136 -20.26 9.99 0.43
C LEU A 136 -19.04 9.20 0.93
N ASP A 137 -18.73 8.09 0.26
CA ASP A 137 -17.74 7.10 0.69
C ASP A 137 -16.47 7.78 1.20
N ASP A 138 -16.24 7.76 2.52
CA ASP A 138 -15.05 8.40 3.09
C ASP A 138 -13.82 7.64 2.55
N PRO A 139 -12.90 8.30 1.83
CA PRO A 139 -11.70 7.65 1.30
C PRO A 139 -10.89 6.90 2.37
N TRP A 140 -11.04 7.27 3.65
CA TRP A 140 -10.40 6.57 4.76
C TRP A 140 -11.12 5.25 5.13
N SER A 141 -12.45 5.17 5.01
CA SER A 141 -13.22 3.92 5.13
C SER A 141 -13.08 3.02 3.90
N ILE A 142 -12.95 3.60 2.69
CA ILE A 142 -12.52 2.87 1.50
C ILE A 142 -11.14 2.24 1.78
N TRP A 143 -10.18 3.01 2.30
CA TRP A 143 -8.85 2.49 2.62
C TRP A 143 -8.86 1.38 3.69
N GLU A 144 -9.63 1.56 4.76
CA GLU A 144 -9.80 0.56 5.82
C GLU A 144 -10.39 -0.77 5.28
N SER A 145 -11.41 -0.66 4.42
CA SER A 145 -12.02 -1.84 3.79
C SER A 145 -11.20 -2.43 2.64
N MET A 146 -10.28 -1.68 2.02
CA MET A 146 -9.45 -2.14 0.89
C MET A 146 -8.30 -3.07 1.31
N VAL A 147 -7.69 -2.86 2.48
CA VAL A 147 -6.53 -3.65 2.92
C VAL A 147 -6.90 -5.09 3.27
N LYS A 148 -6.07 -6.06 2.82
CA LYS A 148 -6.16 -7.50 3.06
C LYS A 148 -4.77 -8.11 3.30
N SER A 149 -4.71 -9.31 3.88
CA SER A 149 -3.49 -10.11 4.13
C SER A 149 -2.50 -10.15 2.93
N ARG A 150 -3.04 -10.44 1.75
CA ARG A 150 -2.28 -10.72 0.51
C ARG A 150 -2.34 -9.61 -0.54
N GLN A 151 -2.95 -8.47 -0.21
CA GLN A 151 -3.18 -7.35 -1.12
C GLN A 151 -3.54 -6.11 -0.30
N ILE A 152 -2.77 -5.02 -0.41
CA ILE A 152 -3.08 -3.78 0.33
C ILE A 152 -3.67 -2.67 -0.52
N THR A 153 -3.63 -2.75 -1.86
CA THR A 153 -4.37 -1.85 -2.76
C THR A 153 -5.17 -2.64 -3.79
N SER A 154 -6.34 -2.16 -4.20
CA SER A 154 -7.21 -2.95 -5.07
C SER A 154 -6.72 -2.99 -6.53
N PRO A 155 -6.77 -4.16 -7.21
CA PRO A 155 -6.65 -4.27 -8.66
C PRO A 155 -7.92 -3.75 -9.36
N ASP A 156 -9.09 -4.13 -8.84
CA ASP A 156 -10.38 -4.01 -9.53
C ASP A 156 -11.11 -2.71 -9.17
N ASP A 157 -11.01 -2.29 -7.90
CA ASP A 157 -11.52 -1.00 -7.43
C ASP A 157 -10.51 0.12 -7.77
N ALA A 158 -10.52 0.54 -9.04
CA ALA A 158 -9.69 1.63 -9.52
C ALA A 158 -10.16 3.01 -8.99
N ASP A 159 -11.46 3.14 -8.68
CA ASP A 159 -12.09 4.42 -8.33
C ASP A 159 -12.00 4.73 -6.83
N GLY A 160 -12.13 3.75 -5.95
CA GLY A 160 -11.77 3.92 -4.54
C GLY A 160 -10.28 4.24 -4.37
N VAL A 161 -9.39 3.64 -5.19
CA VAL A 161 -7.98 4.08 -5.27
C VAL A 161 -7.87 5.53 -5.77
N ASN A 162 -8.62 5.94 -6.80
CA ASN A 162 -8.65 7.35 -7.25
C ASN A 162 -9.07 8.30 -6.11
N MET A 163 -10.14 7.97 -5.37
CA MET A 163 -10.66 8.77 -4.27
C MET A 163 -9.66 8.90 -3.12
N ILE A 164 -8.97 7.80 -2.76
CA ILE A 164 -7.89 7.83 -1.77
C ILE A 164 -6.75 8.75 -2.21
N LEU A 165 -6.30 8.66 -3.47
CA LEU A 165 -5.22 9.50 -3.99
C LEU A 165 -5.62 10.99 -4.03
N GLU A 166 -6.81 11.32 -4.54
CA GLU A 166 -7.34 12.69 -4.56
C GLU A 166 -7.46 13.27 -3.13
N ALA A 167 -7.92 12.46 -2.17
CA ALA A 167 -8.00 12.84 -0.76
C ALA A 167 -6.62 13.15 -0.16
N MET A 168 -5.60 12.34 -0.43
CA MET A 168 -4.22 12.60 0.02
C MET A 168 -3.62 13.86 -0.59
N MET A 169 -3.92 14.15 -1.86
CA MET A 169 -3.46 15.35 -2.55
C MET A 169 -4.06 16.63 -1.95
N TYR A 170 -5.36 16.63 -1.65
CA TYR A 170 -6.11 17.88 -1.42
C TYR A 170 -6.75 18.07 -0.03
N LYS A 171 -6.97 17.04 0.80
CA LYS A 171 -7.55 17.26 2.14
C LYS A 171 -6.64 18.15 2.99
N PRO A 172 -7.20 19.05 3.83
CA PRO A 172 -6.41 19.88 4.74
C PRO A 172 -5.50 19.06 5.65
N ILE A 173 -4.33 19.58 5.97
CA ILE A 173 -3.47 19.04 7.02
C ILE A 173 -3.93 19.68 8.34
N VAL A 174 -4.16 18.85 9.37
CA VAL A 174 -4.75 19.28 10.66
C VAL A 174 -3.84 19.05 11.87
N ALA A 175 -2.77 18.27 11.71
CA ALA A 175 -1.64 18.22 12.65
C ALA A 175 -0.35 17.81 11.92
N ALA A 176 0.80 18.31 12.38
CA ALA A 176 2.11 17.94 11.85
C ALA A 176 3.13 17.61 12.96
N GLY A 177 3.97 16.60 12.77
CA GLY A 177 4.96 16.18 13.76
C GLY A 177 6.12 15.34 13.22
N VAL A 178 6.98 14.88 14.11
CA VAL A 178 8.11 13.97 13.80
C VAL A 178 7.99 12.67 14.60
N GLY A 179 8.29 11.55 13.95
CA GLY A 179 8.65 10.31 14.64
C GLY A 179 10.07 10.40 15.19
N TYR A 180 10.39 9.64 16.25
CA TYR A 180 11.75 9.57 16.81
C TYR A 180 12.57 8.37 16.28
N ARG A 181 11.97 7.54 15.42
CA ARG A 181 12.57 6.32 14.85
C ARG A 181 12.69 6.45 13.33
N GLY A 182 13.88 6.13 12.81
CA GLY A 182 14.19 6.17 11.40
C GLY A 182 15.62 6.69 11.16
N THR A 183 16.19 6.32 10.03
CA THR A 183 17.51 6.82 9.59
C THR A 183 17.42 8.14 8.84
N GLN A 184 16.33 8.34 8.09
CA GLN A 184 16.15 9.43 7.13
C GLN A 184 15.05 10.41 7.55
N LEU A 185 15.10 11.62 6.98
CA LEU A 185 14.19 12.72 7.29
C LEU A 185 12.77 12.42 6.77
N LYS A 186 11.81 12.29 7.68
CA LYS A 186 10.37 12.26 7.40
C LYS A 186 9.56 12.95 8.49
N ALA A 187 8.44 13.55 8.10
CA ALA A 187 7.41 14.04 9.01
C ALA A 187 6.21 13.09 9.03
N THR A 188 5.45 13.10 10.11
CA THR A 188 4.10 12.53 10.16
C THR A 188 3.11 13.68 10.04
N LEU A 189 2.20 13.60 9.08
CA LEU A 189 1.09 14.53 8.96
C LEU A 189 -0.22 13.80 9.27
N THR A 190 -1.19 14.52 9.79
CA THR A 190 -2.57 14.08 9.95
C THR A 190 -3.43 14.91 9.02
N LEU A 191 -4.18 14.25 8.13
CA LEU A 191 -5.14 14.89 7.23
C LEU A 191 -6.51 15.00 7.91
N GLU A 192 -7.37 15.88 7.37
CA GLU A 192 -8.79 15.93 7.69
C GLU A 192 -9.44 14.53 7.62
N GLY A 193 -10.28 14.19 8.60
CA GLY A 193 -10.73 12.81 8.86
C GLY A 193 -9.83 12.03 9.84
N ARG A 194 -8.70 12.62 10.27
CA ARG A 194 -7.70 12.06 11.21
C ARG A 194 -6.80 10.97 10.63
N GLN A 195 -6.89 10.69 9.32
CA GLN A 195 -5.99 9.78 8.62
C GLN A 195 -4.54 10.25 8.71
N LYS A 196 -3.61 9.34 9.00
CA LYS A 196 -2.17 9.62 9.10
C LYS A 196 -1.46 9.32 7.78
N VAL A 197 -0.46 10.13 7.48
CA VAL A 197 0.40 9.98 6.31
C VAL A 197 1.86 10.26 6.70
N VAL A 198 2.81 9.62 6.02
CA VAL A 198 4.23 10.00 6.05
C VAL A 198 4.48 11.04 4.98
N PHE A 199 5.12 12.15 5.32
CA PHE A 199 5.65 13.11 4.36
C PHE A 199 7.17 12.96 4.25
N LYS A 200 7.67 12.68 3.04
CA LYS A 200 9.10 12.73 2.71
C LYS A 200 9.36 13.96 1.82
N PRO A 201 10.15 14.95 2.27
CA PRO A 201 10.39 16.16 1.50
C PRO A 201 11.36 15.93 0.35
N MET A 202 11.27 16.74 -0.70
CA MET A 202 12.21 16.77 -1.82
C MET A 202 13.64 17.06 -1.33
N ARG A 203 14.59 16.21 -1.73
CA ARG A 203 16.01 16.32 -1.34
C ARG A 203 16.98 16.63 -2.49
N TYR A 204 16.56 16.37 -3.73
CA TYR A 204 17.37 16.50 -4.94
C TYR A 204 16.47 16.88 -6.14
N PRO A 205 17.00 17.56 -7.18
CA PRO A 205 16.29 17.74 -8.45
C PRO A 205 16.19 16.41 -9.25
N ARG A 206 15.30 16.37 -10.26
CA ARG A 206 14.90 15.15 -10.99
C ARG A 206 15.99 14.51 -11.87
N ASP A 207 17.07 15.24 -12.10
CA ASP A 207 18.25 14.90 -12.90
C ASP A 207 19.47 14.57 -12.04
N PHE A 208 19.37 14.71 -10.71
CA PHE A 208 20.47 14.42 -9.79
C PHE A 208 20.86 12.93 -9.81
N ILE A 209 22.14 12.66 -10.05
CA ILE A 209 22.70 11.31 -10.07
C ILE A 209 23.31 11.01 -8.69
N VAL A 210 22.81 9.96 -8.04
CA VAL A 210 23.41 9.39 -6.83
C VAL A 210 24.58 8.48 -7.24
N GLU A 211 25.76 8.79 -6.70
CA GLU A 211 27.00 8.04 -6.91
C GLU A 211 27.48 7.37 -5.61
N GLY A 212 28.56 6.58 -5.70
CA GLY A 212 29.14 5.85 -4.58
C GLY A 212 28.51 4.47 -4.36
N THR A 213 28.14 4.17 -3.10
CA THR A 213 27.54 2.88 -2.73
C THR A 213 26.09 2.76 -3.19
N PRO A 214 25.56 1.54 -3.44
CA PRO A 214 24.18 1.37 -3.92
C PRO A 214 23.08 1.94 -3.01
N TYR A 215 23.37 2.13 -1.71
CA TYR A 215 22.45 2.65 -0.70
C TYR A 215 22.69 4.14 -0.36
N ALA A 216 23.53 4.84 -1.15
CA ALA A 216 23.92 6.22 -0.91
C ALA A 216 22.79 7.25 -1.06
N GLY A 217 23.09 8.48 -0.63
CA GLY A 217 22.19 9.63 -0.71
C GLY A 217 21.02 9.59 0.27
N PHE A 218 20.28 10.71 0.30
CA PHE A 218 19.03 10.83 1.04
C PHE A 218 17.88 10.09 0.33
N ASP A 219 16.82 9.83 1.09
CA ASP A 219 15.51 9.43 0.55
C ASP A 219 15.01 10.40 -0.53
N ARG A 220 14.46 9.85 -1.62
CA ARG A 220 13.92 10.56 -2.79
C ARG A 220 12.41 10.38 -2.84
N HIS A 221 11.67 11.47 -2.67
CA HIS A 221 10.20 11.50 -2.59
C HIS A 221 9.54 10.96 -3.86
N ASN A 222 10.06 11.37 -5.02
CA ASN A 222 9.61 10.89 -6.32
C ASN A 222 9.87 9.38 -6.54
N GLY A 223 10.80 8.80 -5.77
CA GLY A 223 11.02 7.36 -5.75
C GLY A 223 9.89 6.57 -5.09
N GLU A 224 9.27 7.09 -4.02
CA GLU A 224 8.08 6.45 -3.42
C GLU A 224 6.89 6.49 -4.37
N ILE A 225 6.65 7.63 -5.02
CA ILE A 225 5.56 7.82 -5.99
C ILE A 225 5.73 6.83 -7.15
N ALA A 226 6.88 6.86 -7.82
CA ALA A 226 7.15 5.96 -8.95
C ALA A 226 7.11 4.47 -8.54
N ALA A 227 7.55 4.13 -7.33
CA ALA A 227 7.47 2.76 -6.81
C ALA A 227 6.02 2.30 -6.60
N PHE A 228 5.13 3.12 -6.03
CA PHE A 228 3.71 2.81 -5.86
C PHE A 228 2.99 2.57 -7.20
N HIS A 229 3.16 3.47 -8.17
CA HIS A 229 2.52 3.28 -9.49
C HIS A 229 3.08 2.04 -10.21
N LEU A 230 4.38 1.74 -10.09
CA LEU A 230 4.98 0.55 -10.69
C LEU A 230 4.51 -0.75 -10.01
N ASP A 231 4.33 -0.77 -8.69
CA ASP A 231 3.81 -1.90 -7.92
C ASP A 231 2.42 -2.36 -8.42
N ARG A 232 1.54 -1.40 -8.72
CA ARG A 232 0.23 -1.67 -9.32
C ARG A 232 0.34 -2.13 -10.79
N ILE A 233 1.21 -1.52 -11.61
CA ILE A 233 1.41 -1.91 -13.02
C ILE A 233 1.96 -3.35 -13.15
N LEU A 234 2.81 -3.79 -12.22
CA LEU A 234 3.36 -5.15 -12.19
C LEU A 234 2.39 -6.19 -11.59
N GLY A 235 1.23 -5.75 -11.09
CA GLY A 235 0.24 -6.61 -10.43
C GLY A 235 0.76 -7.21 -9.12
N PHE A 236 1.44 -6.41 -8.29
CA PHE A 236 1.93 -6.83 -6.97
C PHE A 236 1.02 -6.35 -5.83
N TYR A 237 0.55 -5.11 -5.87
CA TYR A 237 -0.41 -4.53 -4.92
C TYR A 237 0.04 -4.57 -3.44
N ARG A 238 1.34 -4.39 -3.21
CA ARG A 238 2.01 -4.44 -1.89
C ARG A 238 2.53 -3.09 -1.42
N ALA A 239 2.49 -2.07 -2.27
CA ALA A 239 2.81 -0.70 -1.90
C ALA A 239 1.53 0.03 -1.41
N PRO A 240 1.60 0.80 -0.30
CA PRO A 240 0.51 1.68 0.10
C PRO A 240 0.37 2.84 -0.89
N PRO A 241 -0.79 3.51 -0.97
CA PRO A 241 -0.97 4.71 -1.78
C PRO A 241 0.09 5.78 -1.50
N VAL A 242 0.63 6.37 -2.56
CA VAL A 242 1.57 7.50 -2.52
C VAL A 242 1.18 8.54 -3.56
N VAL A 243 1.20 9.81 -3.18
CA VAL A 243 1.01 10.96 -4.09
C VAL A 243 2.10 12.00 -3.88
N GLY A 244 2.37 12.80 -4.91
CA GLY A 244 3.07 14.07 -4.76
C GLY A 244 2.19 15.14 -4.13
N ARG A 245 2.78 15.99 -3.27
CA ARG A 245 2.13 17.20 -2.76
C ARG A 245 3.16 18.34 -2.64
N LYS A 246 2.70 19.56 -2.90
CA LYS A 246 3.43 20.80 -2.62
C LYS A 246 2.74 21.47 -1.45
N ILE A 247 3.46 21.61 -0.34
CA ILE A 247 2.94 22.08 0.94
C ILE A 247 3.56 23.44 1.25
N ASN A 248 2.76 24.43 1.64
CA ASN A 248 3.28 25.68 2.18
C ASN A 248 3.68 25.47 3.64
N LEU A 249 4.96 25.57 3.97
CA LEU A 249 5.44 25.31 5.33
C LEU A 249 4.93 26.35 6.35
N GLU A 250 4.79 27.61 5.96
CA GLU A 250 4.36 28.69 6.87
C GLU A 250 2.83 28.70 7.06
N ASP A 251 2.06 28.39 6.01
CA ASP A 251 0.59 28.42 6.07
C ASP A 251 -0.04 27.07 6.47
N GLU A 252 0.50 25.92 6.01
CA GLU A 252 -0.08 24.59 6.26
C GLU A 252 0.61 23.81 7.40
N ILE A 253 1.82 24.17 7.85
CA ILE A 253 2.59 23.34 8.82
C ILE A 253 2.93 24.07 10.11
N GLU A 254 3.48 25.30 10.06
CA GLU A 254 3.87 26.04 11.27
C GLU A 254 2.72 26.29 12.27
N PRO A 255 1.48 26.63 11.85
CA PRO A 255 0.37 26.89 12.78
C PRO A 255 -0.14 25.65 13.53
N ILE A 256 0.14 24.45 13.00
CA ILE A 256 -0.34 23.15 13.51
C ILE A 256 0.81 22.22 13.94
N GLY A 257 2.04 22.74 13.95
CA GLY A 257 3.25 21.96 14.17
C GLY A 257 3.45 21.61 15.64
N HIS A 258 3.50 20.32 15.96
CA HIS A 258 3.95 19.88 17.27
C HIS A 258 5.37 20.39 17.54
N LYS A 259 5.61 20.89 18.76
CA LYS A 259 6.87 21.55 19.16
C LYS A 259 8.14 20.82 18.70
N ARG A 260 8.22 19.48 18.77
CA ARG A 260 9.40 18.70 18.33
C ARG A 260 9.73 18.82 16.83
N LEU A 261 8.75 19.14 15.98
CA LEU A 261 8.97 19.48 14.56
C LEU A 261 9.45 20.94 14.45
N MET A 262 8.75 21.86 15.11
CA MET A 262 9.00 23.30 15.10
C MET A 262 10.37 23.69 15.68
N ASP A 263 10.84 23.00 16.72
CA ASP A 263 12.20 23.13 17.28
C ASP A 263 13.31 22.80 16.25
N THR A 264 12.96 22.29 15.06
CA THR A 264 13.88 21.97 13.95
C THR A 264 13.72 22.86 12.72
N PHE A 265 12.77 23.81 12.74
CA PHE A 265 12.53 24.77 11.66
C PHE A 265 13.51 25.95 11.75
N PHE A 266 13.93 26.48 10.61
CA PHE A 266 14.76 27.68 10.51
C PHE A 266 14.71 28.31 9.11
N LYS A 267 15.00 29.61 9.02
CA LYS A 267 15.25 30.29 7.75
C LYS A 267 16.69 30.07 7.27
N LYS A 268 16.86 29.83 5.97
CA LYS A 268 18.16 29.84 5.29
C LYS A 268 17.99 30.41 3.88
N ASP A 269 18.76 31.45 3.55
CA ASP A 269 18.81 32.06 2.21
C ASP A 269 17.41 32.44 1.66
N GLY A 270 16.55 32.97 2.55
CA GLY A 270 15.14 33.29 2.29
C GLY A 270 14.14 32.13 2.49
N ASN A 271 14.61 30.89 2.34
CA ASN A 271 13.78 29.69 2.36
C ASN A 271 13.46 29.21 3.78
N THR A 272 12.29 28.61 3.97
CA THR A 272 11.92 27.85 5.18
C THR A 272 12.49 26.44 5.07
N CYS A 273 13.25 26.02 6.07
CA CYS A 273 13.93 24.73 6.10
C CYS A 273 13.66 23.99 7.41
N PHE A 274 13.67 22.66 7.38
CA PHE A 274 13.67 21.84 8.59
C PHE A 274 14.58 20.61 8.46
N TYR A 275 15.14 20.19 9.59
CA TYR A 275 15.98 18.99 9.65
C TYR A 275 15.36 17.81 10.39
N GLY A 276 14.25 18.00 11.12
CA GLY A 276 13.50 16.93 11.78
C GLY A 276 14.29 16.16 12.84
N GLN A 277 13.79 14.98 13.23
CA GLN A 277 14.40 14.12 14.25
C GLN A 277 14.54 12.69 13.72
N CYS A 278 15.77 12.27 13.42
CA CYS A 278 16.13 10.95 12.91
C CYS A 278 17.64 10.70 13.08
N TYR A 279 18.12 9.48 12.88
CA TYR A 279 19.53 9.13 13.16
C TYR A 279 20.57 9.95 12.35
N PHE A 280 20.28 10.31 11.09
CA PHE A 280 21.15 11.17 10.28
C PHE A 280 20.69 12.63 10.17
N CYS A 281 19.64 13.02 10.90
CA CYS A 281 19.05 14.37 10.84
C CYS A 281 19.93 15.38 11.56
N LYS A 282 20.40 16.39 10.82
CA LYS A 282 21.20 17.52 11.30
C LYS A 282 20.87 18.78 10.51
N LYS A 283 21.14 19.96 11.07
CA LYS A 283 20.80 21.26 10.46
C LYS A 283 21.50 21.48 9.11
N GLU A 284 22.72 20.98 8.97
CA GLU A 284 23.51 20.96 7.73
C GLU A 284 22.84 20.14 6.62
N ASN A 285 22.12 19.08 6.99
CA ASN A 285 21.44 18.13 6.10
C ASN A 285 19.92 18.38 6.03
N ALA A 286 19.45 19.60 6.27
CA ALA A 286 18.03 19.95 6.22
C ALA A 286 17.39 19.72 4.84
N ALA A 287 16.05 19.64 4.81
CA ALA A 287 15.28 19.94 3.62
C ALA A 287 14.87 21.41 3.64
N CYS A 288 14.88 22.08 2.49
CA CYS A 288 14.47 23.47 2.32
C CYS A 288 13.37 23.57 1.27
N ALA A 289 12.40 24.45 1.52
CA ALA A 289 11.39 24.86 0.55
C ALA A 289 12.01 25.75 -0.55
N ASN A 290 11.24 26.03 -1.60
CA ASN A 290 11.44 27.19 -2.45
C ASN A 290 10.59 28.34 -1.90
N GLY A 291 11.22 29.30 -1.23
CA GLY A 291 10.52 30.24 -0.34
C GLY A 291 9.85 29.50 0.81
N THR A 292 8.52 29.38 0.78
CA THR A 292 7.72 28.61 1.75
C THR A 292 7.21 27.29 1.18
N MET A 293 7.19 27.11 -0.15
CA MET A 293 6.62 25.94 -0.82
C MET A 293 7.61 24.77 -0.85
N MET A 294 7.31 23.71 -0.11
CA MET A 294 8.08 22.46 -0.12
C MET A 294 7.35 21.37 -0.92
N GLU A 295 8.03 20.84 -1.93
CA GLU A 295 7.60 19.62 -2.61
C GLU A 295 7.96 18.38 -1.79
N GLY A 296 7.12 17.34 -1.84
CA GLY A 296 7.43 16.04 -1.27
C GLY A 296 6.41 14.97 -1.67
N SER A 297 6.57 13.77 -1.11
CA SER A 297 5.64 12.64 -1.29
C SER A 297 4.89 12.38 -0.01
N VAL A 298 3.59 12.12 -0.14
CA VAL A 298 2.65 11.77 0.91
C VAL A 298 2.34 10.28 0.76
N THR A 299 2.72 9.47 1.74
CA THR A 299 2.49 8.00 1.77
C THR A 299 1.47 7.65 2.84
N LEU A 300 0.45 6.88 2.49
CA LEU A 300 -0.64 6.54 3.40
C LEU A 300 -0.18 5.57 4.52
N TRP A 301 -0.59 5.82 5.76
CA TRP A 301 -0.44 4.82 6.82
C TRP A 301 -1.48 3.71 6.63
N LEU A 302 -1.10 2.46 6.92
CA LEU A 302 -2.06 1.37 7.05
C LEU A 302 -3.16 1.72 8.09
N PRO A 303 -4.38 1.18 7.95
CA PRO A 303 -5.46 1.39 8.90
C PRO A 303 -5.12 0.85 10.29
N GLU A 304 -5.92 1.19 11.29
CA GLU A 304 -5.74 0.64 12.64
C GLU A 304 -5.97 -0.88 12.65
N GLY A 305 -5.41 -1.59 13.63
CA GLY A 305 -5.37 -3.06 13.65
C GLY A 305 -4.27 -3.70 12.79
N TRP A 306 -3.93 -3.15 11.62
CA TRP A 306 -2.90 -3.71 10.71
C TRP A 306 -1.46 -3.48 11.22
N THR A 307 -1.07 -4.20 12.27
CA THR A 307 0.26 -4.08 12.88
C THR A 307 1.35 -4.75 12.04
N LEU A 308 2.58 -4.20 12.07
CA LEU A 308 3.70 -4.67 11.27
C LEU A 308 4.67 -5.56 12.05
N GLY A 309 4.94 -6.76 11.52
CA GLY A 309 6.08 -7.60 11.89
C GLY A 309 7.30 -7.21 11.03
N LYS A 310 8.50 -7.15 11.64
CA LYS A 310 9.73 -6.73 10.95
C LYS A 310 10.75 -7.86 10.92
N TRP A 311 11.28 -8.14 9.73
CA TRP A 311 12.16 -9.26 9.44
C TRP A 311 13.49 -8.78 8.84
N ALA A 312 14.59 -9.45 9.16
CA ALA A 312 15.87 -9.23 8.49
C ALA A 312 15.87 -9.92 7.12
N HIS A 313 16.26 -9.22 6.06
CA HIS A 313 16.31 -9.77 4.71
C HIS A 313 17.48 -10.78 4.58
N PRO A 314 17.32 -11.97 3.97
CA PRO A 314 18.42 -12.93 3.86
C PRO A 314 19.61 -12.37 3.04
N TRP A 315 19.32 -11.56 2.02
CA TRP A 315 20.30 -10.83 1.22
C TRP A 315 20.60 -9.41 1.75
N ILE A 316 20.59 -9.23 3.07
CA ILE A 316 21.02 -7.99 3.72
C ILE A 316 22.50 -7.69 3.42
N ARG A 317 22.82 -6.44 3.05
CA ARG A 317 24.20 -5.96 2.89
C ARG A 317 24.86 -5.74 4.26
N THR A 318 26.19 -5.73 4.31
CA THR A 318 26.95 -5.46 5.55
C THR A 318 27.01 -3.99 5.95
N TYR A 319 26.76 -3.08 5.01
CA TYR A 319 26.98 -1.64 5.13
C TYR A 319 28.41 -1.27 5.57
N ARG A 320 29.41 -2.08 5.12
CA ARG A 320 30.84 -1.88 5.42
C ARG A 320 31.69 -2.27 4.21
N ASP A 321 32.43 -1.31 3.66
CA ASP A 321 33.24 -1.51 2.43
C ASP A 321 34.34 -2.58 2.60
N THR A 322 34.79 -2.83 3.83
CA THR A 322 35.80 -3.83 4.18
C THR A 322 35.26 -5.24 4.41
N ARG A 323 33.94 -5.47 4.32
CA ARG A 323 33.34 -6.78 4.61
C ARG A 323 32.18 -7.07 3.67
N LYS A 324 32.30 -8.12 2.85
CA LYS A 324 31.19 -8.70 2.08
C LYS A 324 30.21 -9.48 2.96
N ALA A 325 28.94 -9.53 2.56
CA ALA A 325 27.95 -10.44 3.13
C ALA A 325 28.17 -11.86 2.59
N LEU A 326 27.67 -12.88 3.30
CA LEU A 326 27.88 -14.29 2.90
C LEU A 326 27.34 -14.58 1.49
N TRP A 327 26.19 -14.02 1.13
CA TRP A 327 25.58 -14.16 -0.19
C TRP A 327 26.36 -13.48 -1.33
N GLU A 328 27.31 -12.58 -1.03
CA GLU A 328 28.24 -12.00 -2.01
C GLU A 328 29.49 -12.87 -2.24
N THR A 329 29.59 -14.02 -1.54
CA THR A 329 30.77 -14.90 -1.51
C THR A 329 30.46 -16.41 -1.60
N ASP A 330 29.23 -16.84 -1.29
CA ASP A 330 28.75 -18.22 -1.44
C ASP A 330 27.72 -18.28 -2.58
N ASP A 331 28.13 -18.79 -3.74
CA ASP A 331 27.25 -18.95 -4.91
C ASP A 331 26.09 -19.94 -4.64
N ASN A 332 26.20 -20.79 -3.61
CA ASN A 332 25.15 -21.69 -3.17
C ASN A 332 24.32 -21.14 -1.99
N PHE A 333 24.50 -19.87 -1.60
CA PHE A 333 23.89 -19.28 -0.39
C PHE A 333 22.38 -19.56 -0.26
N CYS A 334 21.60 -19.41 -1.33
CA CYS A 334 20.16 -19.72 -1.25
C CYS A 334 19.92 -21.18 -0.87
N LYS A 335 20.57 -22.11 -1.59
CA LYS A 335 20.47 -23.56 -1.35
C LYS A 335 21.03 -23.98 0.02
N SER A 336 22.06 -23.29 0.51
CA SER A 336 22.83 -23.68 1.71
C SER A 336 22.39 -22.98 3.01
N LYS A 337 21.68 -21.84 2.94
CA LYS A 337 21.26 -21.01 4.09
C LYS A 337 19.81 -20.50 4.06
N VAL A 338 19.11 -20.53 2.93
CA VAL A 338 17.76 -19.97 2.80
C VAL A 338 16.69 -21.05 2.64
N LEU A 339 16.83 -21.96 1.66
CA LEU A 339 15.81 -22.99 1.34
C LEU A 339 15.50 -23.98 2.49
N ASN A 340 16.33 -24.05 3.52
CA ASN A 340 16.22 -24.98 4.66
C ASN A 340 16.05 -24.21 5.98
N ARG A 341 15.36 -23.07 5.97
CA ARG A 341 15.23 -22.18 7.13
C ARG A 341 13.91 -21.40 7.12
N SER A 342 13.03 -21.65 8.09
CA SER A 342 11.82 -20.84 8.33
C SER A 342 12.15 -19.34 8.45
N PRO A 343 11.30 -18.46 7.88
CA PRO A 343 10.06 -18.74 7.15
C PRO A 343 10.25 -18.97 5.63
N TYR A 344 11.37 -19.50 5.17
CA TYR A 344 11.74 -19.58 3.74
C TYR A 344 11.80 -21.02 3.16
N ASP A 345 11.59 -22.02 4.00
CA ASP A 345 11.56 -23.45 3.66
C ASP A 345 10.16 -23.95 3.24
N PHE A 346 9.09 -23.31 3.73
CA PHE A 346 7.69 -23.65 3.44
C PHE A 346 6.85 -22.38 3.18
N GLY A 347 5.79 -22.50 2.37
CA GLY A 347 4.83 -21.41 2.13
C GLY A 347 5.35 -20.24 1.26
N PRO A 348 4.55 -19.16 1.14
CA PRO A 348 4.72 -18.16 0.08
C PRO A 348 5.91 -17.21 0.26
N ARG A 349 6.43 -17.08 1.49
CA ARG A 349 7.34 -16.00 1.90
C ARG A 349 8.64 -15.94 1.09
N LEU A 350 9.21 -17.09 0.70
CA LEU A 350 10.36 -17.09 -0.20
C LEU A 350 10.00 -16.49 -1.56
N LEU A 351 8.95 -16.98 -2.21
CA LEU A 351 8.51 -16.50 -3.53
C LEU A 351 8.13 -15.02 -3.52
N ASP A 352 7.56 -14.54 -2.41
CA ASP A 352 7.27 -13.12 -2.23
C ASP A 352 8.53 -12.25 -2.15
N LEU A 353 9.60 -12.71 -1.51
CA LEU A 353 10.90 -12.02 -1.53
C LEU A 353 11.56 -12.07 -2.92
N LEU A 354 11.35 -13.14 -3.69
CA LEU A 354 11.82 -13.21 -5.08
C LEU A 354 11.06 -12.20 -5.97
N ASP A 355 9.74 -12.11 -5.83
CA ASP A 355 8.94 -11.03 -6.45
C ASP A 355 9.44 -9.63 -6.03
N THR A 356 9.70 -9.42 -4.74
CA THR A 356 10.22 -8.15 -4.19
C THR A 356 11.58 -7.79 -4.79
N ALA A 357 12.45 -8.79 -5.04
CA ALA A 357 13.75 -8.58 -5.68
C ALA A 357 13.63 -8.14 -7.16
N LEU A 358 12.60 -8.60 -7.88
CA LEU A 358 12.31 -8.11 -9.24
C LEU A 358 11.86 -6.64 -9.21
N PHE A 359 10.97 -6.30 -8.26
CA PHE A 359 10.51 -4.93 -8.04
C PHE A 359 11.66 -3.98 -7.67
N ASP A 360 12.44 -4.34 -6.65
CA ASP A 360 13.60 -3.57 -6.18
C ASP A 360 14.65 -3.38 -7.28
N PHE A 361 14.88 -4.38 -8.15
CA PHE A 361 15.83 -4.23 -9.25
C PHE A 361 15.34 -3.25 -10.32
N LEU A 362 14.05 -3.29 -10.70
CA LEU A 362 13.48 -2.34 -11.67
C LEU A 362 13.63 -0.89 -11.19
N ILE A 363 13.26 -0.62 -9.93
CA ILE A 363 13.36 0.72 -9.34
C ILE A 363 14.81 1.08 -8.96
N GLY A 364 15.69 0.08 -8.81
CA GLY A 364 17.09 0.25 -8.39
C GLY A 364 17.25 0.50 -6.89
N ASN A 365 16.40 -0.08 -6.06
CA ASN A 365 16.48 -0.01 -4.60
C ASN A 365 17.44 -1.09 -4.07
N ALA A 366 18.61 -0.67 -3.61
CA ALA A 366 19.62 -1.59 -3.06
C ALA A 366 19.65 -1.62 -1.52
N ASP A 367 18.71 -0.94 -0.84
CA ASP A 367 18.73 -0.65 0.60
C ASP A 367 17.65 -1.41 1.39
N ARG A 368 16.97 -2.41 0.79
CA ARG A 368 15.99 -3.27 1.49
C ARG A 368 16.67 -4.27 2.43
N HIS A 369 17.31 -3.75 3.48
CA HIS A 369 17.99 -4.51 4.53
C HIS A 369 17.05 -5.34 5.40
N HIS A 370 15.80 -4.91 5.51
CA HIS A 370 14.73 -5.55 6.25
C HIS A 370 13.47 -5.47 5.41
N TYR A 371 12.49 -6.30 5.71
CA TYR A 371 11.15 -6.21 5.16
C TYR A 371 10.11 -6.28 6.27
N GLU A 372 8.97 -5.64 6.03
CA GLU A 372 7.83 -5.61 6.93
C GLU A 372 6.73 -6.49 6.35
N THR A 373 6.03 -7.22 7.22
CA THR A 373 4.82 -7.97 6.89
C THR A 373 3.70 -7.53 7.80
N LEU A 374 2.46 -7.84 7.45
CA LEU A 374 1.38 -7.84 8.43
C LEU A 374 1.74 -8.87 9.53
N LYS A 375 1.64 -8.47 10.79
CA LYS A 375 2.24 -9.19 11.93
C LYS A 375 1.54 -10.51 12.21
N ASP A 376 0.22 -10.48 12.20
CA ASP A 376 -0.61 -11.57 12.71
C ASP A 376 -0.75 -12.72 11.69
N GLU A 377 -0.30 -12.48 10.46
CA GLU A 377 -0.06 -13.48 9.40
C GLU A 377 1.24 -14.29 9.61
N GLY A 378 2.06 -13.98 10.63
CA GLY A 378 3.24 -14.76 11.01
C GLY A 378 4.20 -15.07 9.85
N ASP A 379 4.41 -16.37 9.58
CA ASP A 379 5.35 -16.86 8.56
C ASP A 379 4.80 -16.77 7.12
N THR A 380 3.46 -16.80 6.92
CA THR A 380 2.83 -16.67 5.59
C THR A 380 2.61 -15.22 5.15
N GLY A 381 2.71 -14.27 6.08
CA GLY A 381 2.47 -12.84 5.84
C GLY A 381 3.27 -12.27 4.67
N MET A 382 2.60 -11.44 3.86
CA MET A 382 3.19 -10.86 2.66
C MET A 382 4.20 -9.75 3.01
N PRO A 383 5.43 -9.76 2.44
CA PRO A 383 6.32 -8.61 2.40
C PRO A 383 5.66 -7.41 1.75
N LEU A 384 5.50 -6.32 2.50
CA LEU A 384 4.96 -5.06 2.00
C LEU A 384 6.09 -4.23 1.37
N HIS A 385 5.79 -3.57 0.25
CA HIS A 385 6.73 -2.71 -0.46
C HIS A 385 6.73 -1.31 0.20
N LEU A 386 7.29 -1.22 1.41
CA LEU A 386 7.44 0.01 2.20
C LEU A 386 8.82 0.67 2.05
N ASP A 387 8.90 1.96 2.41
CA ASP A 387 10.09 2.83 2.45
C ASP A 387 10.98 2.69 1.18
N ASN A 388 10.38 2.85 0.00
CA ASN A 388 11.03 2.67 -1.31
C ASN A 388 11.83 3.88 -1.80
N ALA A 389 11.90 4.98 -1.04
CA ALA A 389 12.59 6.23 -1.37
C ALA A 389 14.10 6.07 -1.69
N LYS A 390 14.68 4.90 -1.43
CA LYS A 390 16.06 4.52 -1.81
C LYS A 390 16.19 3.99 -3.24
N SER A 391 15.09 3.92 -3.98
CA SER A 391 15.02 3.69 -5.43
C SER A 391 15.50 4.89 -6.27
N PHE A 392 15.55 4.73 -7.60
CA PHE A 392 15.76 5.77 -8.61
C PHE A 392 16.92 6.74 -8.33
N GLY A 393 18.00 6.26 -7.70
CA GLY A 393 19.19 7.07 -7.45
C GLY A 393 20.08 7.26 -8.69
N ASN A 394 20.13 6.27 -9.58
CA ASN A 394 21.00 6.30 -10.76
C ASN A 394 20.30 5.62 -11.96
N PRO A 395 20.19 6.27 -13.13
CA PRO A 395 19.57 5.69 -14.33
C PRO A 395 20.58 4.99 -15.26
N PHE A 396 21.88 5.19 -15.06
CA PHE A 396 22.96 4.67 -15.91
C PHE A 396 23.63 3.42 -15.35
N ARG A 397 23.40 3.10 -14.06
CA ARG A 397 23.83 1.87 -13.39
C ARG A 397 22.64 0.94 -13.14
N ASP A 398 22.83 -0.35 -13.41
CA ASP A 398 21.90 -1.42 -13.03
C ASP A 398 22.58 -2.29 -11.98
N GLU A 399 22.08 -2.25 -10.74
CA GLU A 399 22.75 -2.90 -9.61
C GLU A 399 22.39 -4.39 -9.55
N MET A 400 23.13 -5.19 -10.32
CA MET A 400 22.90 -6.64 -10.49
C MET A 400 22.83 -7.41 -9.18
N SER A 401 23.49 -6.94 -8.11
CA SER A 401 23.43 -7.61 -6.80
C SER A 401 22.04 -7.58 -6.13
N ILE A 402 21.09 -6.75 -6.61
CA ILE A 402 19.68 -6.81 -6.17
C ILE A 402 18.99 -8.09 -6.69
N LEU A 403 19.39 -8.62 -7.85
CA LEU A 403 18.86 -9.89 -8.40
C LEU A 403 19.50 -11.15 -7.80
N ALA A 404 20.35 -11.02 -6.77
CA ALA A 404 20.95 -12.16 -6.08
C ALA A 404 19.94 -13.23 -5.60
N PRO A 405 18.75 -12.87 -5.06
CA PRO A 405 17.73 -13.86 -4.73
C PRO A 405 17.30 -14.68 -5.95
N ILE A 406 17.09 -14.03 -7.10
CA ILE A 406 16.66 -14.69 -8.35
C ILE A 406 17.74 -15.64 -8.87
N TYR A 407 18.98 -15.16 -9.05
CA TYR A 407 20.01 -15.98 -9.69
C TYR A 407 20.65 -17.03 -8.77
N GLN A 408 20.52 -16.91 -7.45
CA GLN A 408 20.99 -17.95 -6.50
C GLN A 408 19.91 -19.01 -6.19
N CYS A 409 18.64 -18.61 -6.09
CA CYS A 409 17.55 -19.56 -5.84
C CYS A 409 17.03 -20.22 -7.12
N CYS A 410 17.08 -19.52 -8.25
CA CYS A 410 16.44 -19.92 -9.51
C CYS A 410 15.02 -20.49 -9.32
N ARG A 411 14.20 -19.76 -8.55
CA ARG A 411 12.76 -19.99 -8.39
C ARG A 411 11.99 -18.70 -8.70
N LEU A 412 10.76 -18.82 -9.17
CA LEU A 412 9.84 -17.70 -9.36
C LEU A 412 8.39 -18.21 -9.40
N ARG A 413 7.47 -17.41 -8.86
CA ARG A 413 6.01 -17.62 -8.98
C ARG A 413 5.59 -17.58 -10.45
N LEU A 414 4.89 -18.62 -10.93
CA LEU A 414 4.45 -18.73 -12.34
C LEU A 414 3.57 -17.54 -12.76
N SER A 415 2.67 -17.08 -11.89
CA SER A 415 1.82 -15.92 -12.16
C SER A 415 2.66 -14.64 -12.38
N THR A 416 3.71 -14.41 -11.58
CA THR A 416 4.65 -13.30 -11.79
C THR A 416 5.42 -13.44 -13.09
N TRP A 417 5.93 -14.63 -13.42
CA TRP A 417 6.62 -14.84 -14.69
C TRP A 417 5.72 -14.54 -15.89
N ASN A 418 4.45 -14.95 -15.84
CA ASN A 418 3.48 -14.68 -16.89
C ASN A 418 3.16 -13.19 -17.01
N ARG A 419 3.00 -12.45 -15.89
CA ARG A 419 2.85 -10.97 -15.90
C ARG A 419 4.08 -10.29 -16.52
N PHE A 420 5.29 -10.66 -16.10
CA PHE A 420 6.54 -10.09 -16.63
C PHE A 420 6.77 -10.40 -18.12
N GLN A 421 6.48 -11.63 -18.57
CA GLN A 421 6.51 -11.98 -20.00
C GLN A 421 5.49 -11.19 -20.81
N SER A 422 4.27 -11.01 -20.28
CA SER A 422 3.20 -10.25 -20.95
C SER A 422 3.62 -8.79 -21.15
N ILE A 423 4.11 -8.13 -20.10
CA ILE A 423 4.62 -6.75 -20.14
C ILE A 423 5.81 -6.65 -21.10
N ALA A 424 6.78 -7.58 -21.05
CA ALA A 424 7.96 -7.56 -21.92
C ALA A 424 7.66 -7.84 -23.41
N ARG A 425 6.50 -8.42 -23.73
CA ARG A 425 5.98 -8.62 -25.09
C ARG A 425 4.91 -7.60 -25.49
N GLY A 426 4.56 -6.68 -24.59
CA GLY A 426 3.51 -5.69 -24.80
C GLY A 426 3.85 -4.67 -25.89
N LYS A 427 2.83 -4.14 -26.57
CA LYS A 427 3.00 -3.06 -27.57
C LYS A 427 3.46 -1.74 -26.93
N THR A 428 3.11 -1.52 -25.66
CA THR A 428 3.49 -0.33 -24.87
C THR A 428 4.62 -0.71 -23.92
N PRO A 429 5.79 -0.04 -23.95
CA PRO A 429 6.88 -0.29 -23.00
C PRO A 429 6.46 0.00 -21.55
N LEU A 430 7.10 -0.69 -20.59
CA LEU A 430 6.84 -0.52 -19.16
C LEU A 430 7.16 0.91 -18.69
N SER A 431 8.18 1.53 -19.29
CA SER A 431 8.51 2.94 -19.10
C SER A 431 7.34 3.89 -19.40
N GLU A 432 6.64 3.69 -20.52
CA GLU A 432 5.54 4.53 -20.96
C GLU A 432 4.23 4.23 -20.21
N LEU A 433 4.03 2.99 -19.75
CA LEU A 433 2.96 2.67 -18.78
C LEU A 433 3.16 3.45 -17.46
N LEU A 434 4.39 3.47 -16.93
CA LEU A 434 4.69 4.23 -15.70
C LEU A 434 4.63 5.74 -15.93
N ARG A 435 5.07 6.22 -17.11
CA ARG A 435 4.95 7.65 -17.48
C ARG A 435 3.49 8.07 -17.51
N LYS A 436 2.63 7.28 -18.16
CA LYS A 436 1.18 7.52 -18.21
C LYS A 436 0.56 7.51 -16.81
N ALA A 437 0.95 6.55 -15.96
CA ALA A 437 0.45 6.43 -14.60
C ALA A 437 0.89 7.57 -13.66
N THR A 438 1.99 8.25 -13.97
CA THR A 438 2.53 9.37 -13.15
C THR A 438 2.32 10.75 -13.78
N GLU A 439 1.62 10.85 -14.92
CA GLU A 439 1.49 12.10 -15.67
C GLU A 439 0.70 13.18 -14.92
N ASN A 440 -0.35 12.78 -14.18
CA ASN A 440 -1.32 13.64 -13.51
C ASN A 440 -1.00 13.88 -12.02
N ASP A 441 0.12 13.36 -11.52
CA ASP A 441 0.55 13.59 -10.15
C ASP A 441 0.92 15.08 -9.92
N PRO A 442 0.61 15.72 -8.78
CA PRO A 442 0.91 17.14 -8.52
C PRO A 442 2.40 17.52 -8.57
N VAL A 443 3.32 16.54 -8.55
CA VAL A 443 4.77 16.73 -8.73
C VAL A 443 5.29 16.14 -10.05
N SER A 444 4.40 15.88 -11.01
CA SER A 444 4.76 15.57 -12.40
C SER A 444 5.65 16.66 -13.01
N PRO A 445 6.75 16.31 -13.73
CA PRO A 445 7.22 14.95 -14.00
C PRO A 445 7.85 14.28 -12.77
N VAL A 446 7.40 13.07 -12.45
CA VAL A 446 7.89 12.31 -11.28
C VAL A 446 9.30 11.76 -11.52
N LEU A 447 9.58 11.22 -12.71
CA LEU A 447 10.91 10.75 -13.12
C LEU A 447 11.43 11.52 -14.33
N SER A 448 12.75 11.59 -14.50
CA SER A 448 13.40 12.06 -15.73
C SER A 448 13.54 10.93 -16.75
N ASP A 449 13.60 11.27 -18.04
CA ASP A 449 13.67 10.30 -19.15
C ASP A 449 14.75 9.21 -19.05
N PRO A 450 15.95 9.47 -18.50
CA PRO A 450 16.93 8.41 -18.26
C PRO A 450 16.40 7.30 -17.33
N HIS A 451 15.59 7.60 -16.33
CA HIS A 451 15.01 6.59 -15.43
C HIS A 451 13.91 5.79 -16.12
N PHE A 452 13.06 6.43 -16.92
CA PHE A 452 12.09 5.71 -17.77
C PHE A 452 12.81 4.72 -18.70
N LYS A 453 13.86 5.16 -19.40
CA LYS A 453 14.70 4.28 -20.25
C LYS A 453 15.42 3.18 -19.48
N ALA A 454 15.78 3.41 -18.21
CA ALA A 454 16.41 2.41 -17.35
C ALA A 454 15.44 1.27 -16.98
N ILE A 455 14.15 1.55 -16.75
CA ILE A 455 13.14 0.53 -16.41
C ILE A 455 13.02 -0.53 -17.52
N ASP A 456 12.89 -0.13 -18.78
CA ASP A 456 12.80 -1.09 -19.91
C ASP A 456 14.09 -1.92 -20.09
N ARG A 457 15.25 -1.31 -19.80
CA ARG A 457 16.55 -1.99 -19.83
C ARG A 457 16.63 -3.04 -18.71
N ARG A 458 16.20 -2.70 -17.50
CA ARG A 458 16.14 -3.59 -16.32
C ARG A 458 15.13 -4.72 -16.49
N LEU A 459 13.98 -4.46 -17.12
CA LEU A 459 13.01 -5.49 -17.48
C LEU A 459 13.65 -6.54 -18.41
N LYS A 460 14.38 -6.10 -19.45
CA LYS A 460 15.11 -7.03 -20.35
C LYS A 460 16.17 -7.85 -19.62
N ILE A 461 16.87 -7.26 -18.63
CA ILE A 461 17.81 -7.99 -17.78
C ILE A 461 17.08 -9.06 -16.95
N ILE A 462 15.95 -8.73 -16.30
CA ILE A 462 15.13 -9.70 -15.55
C ILE A 462 14.70 -10.87 -16.44
N ILE A 463 14.15 -10.59 -17.62
CA ILE A 463 13.72 -11.62 -18.57
C ILE A 463 14.91 -12.51 -18.97
N ASN A 464 16.10 -11.96 -19.17
CA ASN A 464 17.30 -12.73 -19.49
C ASN A 464 17.80 -13.59 -18.31
N THR A 465 17.74 -13.07 -17.08
CA THR A 465 18.15 -13.79 -15.86
C THR A 465 17.22 -14.98 -15.57
N VAL A 466 15.90 -14.78 -15.63
CA VAL A 466 14.94 -15.88 -15.40
C VAL A 466 15.01 -16.90 -16.54
N ASN A 467 15.14 -16.48 -17.80
CA ASN A 467 15.38 -17.40 -18.91
C ASN A 467 16.70 -18.17 -18.79
N LYS A 468 17.74 -17.62 -18.11
CA LYS A 468 18.94 -18.39 -17.77
C LYS A 468 18.63 -19.48 -16.74
N CYS A 469 17.95 -19.16 -15.64
CA CYS A 469 17.49 -20.17 -14.69
C CYS A 469 16.67 -21.29 -15.37
N ILE A 470 15.72 -20.94 -16.25
CA ILE A 470 14.87 -21.92 -16.96
C ILE A 470 15.70 -22.84 -17.87
N ARG A 471 16.75 -22.35 -18.54
CA ARG A 471 17.67 -23.20 -19.32
C ARG A 471 18.56 -24.07 -18.43
N ASP A 472 19.04 -23.54 -17.32
CA ASP A 472 20.01 -24.21 -16.45
C ASP A 472 19.35 -25.28 -15.54
N TYR A 473 18.07 -25.11 -15.18
CA TYR A 473 17.34 -25.96 -14.20
C TYR A 473 16.01 -26.53 -14.70
N GLY A 474 15.56 -26.16 -15.92
CA GLY A 474 14.29 -26.58 -16.49
C GLY A 474 13.07 -25.81 -15.95
N GLU A 475 12.04 -25.65 -16.77
CA GLU A 475 10.88 -24.81 -16.47
C GLU A 475 10.18 -25.21 -15.16
N LYS A 476 9.92 -26.51 -14.96
CA LYS A 476 9.29 -27.05 -13.73
C LYS A 476 10.17 -26.94 -12.47
N GLY A 477 11.48 -26.74 -12.62
CA GLY A 477 12.38 -26.51 -11.49
C GLY A 477 12.36 -25.07 -11.00
N VAL A 478 12.02 -24.13 -11.90
CA VAL A 478 12.09 -22.68 -11.67
C VAL A 478 10.71 -22.07 -11.42
N LEU A 479 9.71 -22.43 -12.22
CA LEU A 479 8.37 -21.85 -12.17
C LEU A 479 7.48 -22.63 -11.22
N ILE A 480 7.10 -21.98 -10.12
CA ILE A 480 6.33 -22.59 -9.03
C ILE A 480 4.87 -22.13 -9.12
N ILE A 481 3.95 -23.09 -9.06
CA ILE A 481 2.49 -22.86 -8.96
C ILE A 481 2.14 -22.75 -7.47
N GLU A 482 1.23 -21.84 -7.11
CA GLU A 482 1.03 -21.45 -5.71
C GLU A 482 0.34 -22.55 -4.88
N ASP A 483 -0.42 -23.45 -5.52
CA ASP A 483 -1.09 -24.61 -4.90
C ASP A 483 -0.14 -25.77 -4.53
N MET A 484 1.18 -25.57 -4.62
CA MET A 484 2.22 -26.59 -4.41
C MET A 484 3.32 -26.16 -3.41
N VAL A 485 3.04 -25.23 -2.48
CA VAL A 485 4.07 -24.54 -1.64
C VAL A 485 3.71 -24.46 -0.17
#